data_AF-R1GPT0-F1
#
_entry.id   AF-R1GPT0-F1
#
_cell.length_a   1.000
_cell.length_b   1.000
_cell.length_c   1.000
_cell.angle_alpha   90.00
_cell.angle_beta   90.00
_cell.angle_gamma   90.00
#
_symmetry.space_group_name_H-M   'P 1'
#
loop_
_entity.id
_entity.type
_entity.pdbx_description
1 polymer ?
#
loop_
_entity_poly.entity_id
_entity_poly.type
_entity_poly.pdbx_seq_one_letter_code
_entity_poly.pdbx_strand_id
1 'polypeptide(L)' 'MSTLLSIFVTLVSLGTIVGCFLLLMWCRNDKMGVEEGQPMGHAFDGIEELNNPLPKWWTYMFLFMIVIG' A
#
# COMPACT_ATOMS: atom_id res chain seq x y z
N MET A 1 19.20 12.63 -23.18
CA MET A 1 18.21 13.29 -22.29
C MET A 1 18.85 14.55 -21.72
N SER A 2 18.11 15.66 -21.62
CA SER A 2 18.63 16.87 -20.96
C SER A 2 18.76 16.64 -19.45
N THR A 3 19.74 17.29 -18.81
CA THR A 3 20.00 17.13 -17.36
C THR A 3 18.77 17.44 -16.51
N LEU A 4 18.00 18.48 -16.88
CA LEU A 4 16.77 18.86 -16.18
C LEU A 4 15.75 17.72 -16.21
N LEU A 5 15.44 17.17 -17.40
CA LEU A 5 14.46 16.10 -17.52
C LEU A 5 14.93 14.81 -16.84
N SER A 6 16.24 14.53 -16.88
CA SER A 6 16.81 13.38 -16.16
C SER A 6 16.59 13.50 -14.65
N ILE A 7 16.92 14.66 -14.05
CA ILE A 7 16.73 14.90 -12.61
C ILE A 7 15.24 14.82 -12.23
N PHE A 8 14.37 15.45 -13.04
CA PHE A 8 12.93 15.43 -12.81
C PHE A 8 12.38 14.00 -12.75
N VAL A 9 12.70 13.17 -13.75
CA VAL A 9 12.24 11.77 -13.78
C VAL A 9 12.80 10.98 -12.59
N THR A 10 14.09 11.14 -12.28
CA THR A 10 14.70 10.46 -11.12
C THR A 10 14.00 10.79 -9.81
N LEU A 11 13.70 12.07 -9.55
CA LEU A 11 13.05 12.51 -8.31
C LEU A 11 11.61 12.01 -8.20
N VAL A 12 10.84 12.08 -9.29
CA VAL A 12 9.44 11.61 -9.30
C VAL A 12 9.39 10.10 -9.11
N SER A 13 10.23 9.33 -9.81
CA SER A 13 10.27 7.87 -9.67
C SER A 13 10.67 7.43 -8.26
N LEU A 14 11.77 7.97 -7.71
CA LEU A 14 12.20 7.62 -6.35
C LEU A 14 11.19 8.10 -5.31
N GLY A 15 10.62 9.30 -5.48
CA GLY A 15 9.56 9.82 -4.63
C GLY A 15 8.32 8.93 -4.63
N THR A 16 7.96 8.35 -5.79
CA THR A 16 6.84 7.42 -5.92
C THR A 16 7.13 6.10 -5.20
N ILE A 17 8.34 5.54 -5.37
CA ILE A 17 8.75 4.30 -4.67
C ILE A 17 8.71 4.51 -3.15
N VAL A 18 9.26 5.61 -2.65
CA VAL A 18 9.18 5.97 -1.22
C VAL A 18 7.73 6.17 -0.79
N GLY A 19 6.90 6.83 -1.59
CA GLY A 19 5.48 7.01 -1.34
C GLY A 19 4.74 5.69 -1.18
N CYS A 20 4.98 4.72 -2.08
CA CYS A 20 4.41 3.38 -2.01
C CYS A 20 4.85 2.64 -0.73
N PHE A 21 6.12 2.73 -0.37
CA PHE A 21 6.62 2.14 0.88
C PHE A 21 5.92 2.73 2.11
N LEU A 22 5.83 4.07 2.20
CA LEU A 22 5.18 4.74 3.32
C LEU A 22 3.68 4.41 3.39
N LEU A 23 3.01 4.35 2.25
CA LEU A 23 1.60 3.97 2.18
C LEU A 23 1.38 2.54 2.68
N LEU A 24 2.20 1.58 2.25
CA LEU A 24 2.12 0.20 2.75
C LEU A 24 2.30 0.15 4.27
N MET A 25 3.28 0.87 4.81
CA MET A 25 3.54 0.92 6.25
C MET A 25 2.37 1.54 7.04
N TRP A 26 1.65 2.49 6.43
CA TRP A 26 0.43 3.04 7.01
C TRP A 26 -0.69 2.00 7.00
N CYS A 27 -0.99 1.41 5.84
CA CYS A 27 -2.13 0.51 5.67
C CYS A 27 -1.96 -0.86 6.32
N ARG A 28 -0.73 -1.24 6.72
CA ARG A 28 -0.48 -2.53 7.40
C ARG A 28 -1.09 -2.60 8.80
N ASN A 29 -1.35 -1.48 9.45
CA ASN A 29 -1.96 -1.45 10.78
C ASN A 29 -3.43 -1.05 10.65
N ASP A 30 -4.31 -1.88 11.18
CA ASP A 30 -5.72 -1.52 11.31
C ASP A 30 -5.88 -0.36 12.31
N LYS A 31 -6.79 0.55 11.99
CA LYS A 31 -7.13 1.75 12.78
C LYS A 31 -8.64 1.90 12.98
N MET A 32 -9.44 0.94 12.55
CA MET A 32 -10.90 1.06 12.48
C MET A 32 -11.61 0.56 13.74
N GLY A 33 -10.90 -0.15 14.63
CA GLY A 33 -11.46 -0.61 15.91
C GLY A 33 -12.48 -1.76 15.77
N VAL A 34 -12.51 -2.40 14.60
CA VAL A 34 -13.30 -3.60 14.31
C VAL A 34 -12.38 -4.81 14.51
N GLU A 35 -12.89 -5.92 15.05
CA GLU A 35 -12.07 -7.12 15.22
C GLU A 35 -11.66 -7.72 13.87
N GLU A 36 -10.51 -8.40 13.87
CA GLU A 36 -10.00 -9.07 12.68
C GLU A 36 -11.01 -10.11 12.16
N GLY A 37 -11.31 -10.06 10.85
CA GLY A 37 -12.23 -10.97 10.19
C GLY A 37 -13.71 -10.68 10.40
N GLN A 38 -14.07 -9.63 11.14
CA GLN A 38 -15.45 -9.17 11.27
C GLN A 38 -15.85 -8.22 10.12
N PRO A 39 -17.15 -8.15 9.78
CA PRO A 39 -17.64 -7.19 8.81
C PRO A 39 -17.55 -5.74 9.32
N MET A 40 -17.29 -4.80 8.40
CA MET A 40 -17.12 -3.36 8.68
C MET A 40 -18.43 -2.60 8.99
N GLY A 41 -19.55 -3.31 9.15
CA GLY A 41 -20.85 -2.75 9.57
C GLY A 41 -21.61 -1.98 8.49
N HIS A 42 -21.09 -1.94 7.26
CA HIS A 42 -21.76 -1.32 6.11
C HIS A 42 -21.85 -2.32 4.96
N ALA A 43 -23.00 -2.38 4.32
CA ALA A 43 -23.25 -3.20 3.14
C ALA A 43 -23.53 -2.32 1.93
N PHE A 44 -22.93 -2.66 0.79
CA PHE A 44 -23.16 -2.00 -0.48
C PHE A 44 -23.58 -3.05 -1.49
N ASP A 45 -24.80 -2.93 -2.03
CA ASP A 45 -25.35 -3.87 -3.01
C ASP A 45 -25.35 -5.35 -2.53
N GLY A 46 -25.63 -5.55 -1.23
CA GLY A 46 -25.60 -6.88 -0.60
C GLY A 46 -24.20 -7.46 -0.36
N ILE A 47 -23.13 -6.70 -0.64
CA ILE A 47 -21.74 -7.07 -0.35
C ILE A 47 -21.26 -6.33 0.90
N GLU A 48 -20.58 -7.05 1.80
CA GLU A 48 -19.95 -6.52 3.00
C GLU A 48 -18.44 -6.69 2.94
N GLU A 49 -17.72 -5.74 3.51
CA GLU A 49 -16.26 -5.77 3.62
C GLU A 49 -15.83 -6.44 4.93
N LEU A 50 -14.92 -7.40 4.85
CA LEU A 50 -14.30 -8.04 6.01
C LEU A 50 -13.03 -7.29 6.42
N ASN A 51 -12.87 -7.06 7.72
CA ASN A 51 -11.67 -6.45 8.29
C ASN A 51 -10.51 -7.45 8.41
N ASN A 52 -10.00 -7.93 7.29
CA ASN A 52 -8.83 -8.82 7.27
C ASN A 52 -7.54 -8.01 7.12
N PRO A 53 -6.44 -8.41 7.78
CA PRO A 53 -5.17 -7.76 7.60
C PRO A 53 -4.58 -8.19 6.25
N LEU A 54 -3.61 -7.41 5.77
CA LEU A 54 -2.86 -7.79 4.58
C LEU A 54 -2.16 -9.14 4.81
N PRO A 55 -2.26 -10.10 3.86
CA PRO A 55 -1.52 -11.34 3.94
C PRO A 55 -0.02 -11.06 4.05
N LYS A 56 0.66 -11.73 4.98
CA LYS A 56 2.11 -11.52 5.23
C LYS A 56 2.96 -11.77 3.99
N TRP A 57 2.64 -12.83 3.23
CA TRP A 57 3.36 -13.16 1.98
C TRP A 57 3.23 -12.04 0.94
N TRP A 58 2.05 -11.44 0.84
CA TRP A 58 1.79 -10.35 -0.11
C TRP A 58 2.58 -9.11 0.28
N THR A 59 2.61 -8.79 1.57
CA THR A 59 3.40 -7.67 2.11
C THR A 59 4.90 -7.87 1.84
N TYR A 60 5.42 -9.08 2.04
CA TYR A 60 6.83 -9.39 1.75
C TYR A 60 7.13 -9.31 0.26
N MET A 61 6.25 -9.83 -0.60
CA MET A 61 6.37 -9.73 -2.05
C MET A 61 6.39 -8.26 -2.51
N PHE A 62 5.51 -7.42 -1.96
CA PHE A 62 5.46 -6.00 -2.29
C PHE A 62 6.75 -5.27 -1.88
N LEU A 63 7.24 -5.53 -0.66
CA LEU A 63 8.51 -4.98 -0.18
C LEU A 63 9.70 -5.46 -1.02
N PHE A 64 9.69 -6.72 -1.44
CA PHE A 64 10.72 -7.27 -2.32
C PHE A 64 10.74 -6.57 -3.70
N MET A 65 9.58 -6.28 -4.28
CA MET A 65 9.48 -5.51 -5.53
C MET A 65 9.98 -4.07 -5.39
N ILE A 66 9.74 -3.40 -4.24
CA ILE A 66 10.33 -2.08 -3.96
C ILE A 66 11.86 -2.11 -3.99
N VAL A 67 12.46 -3.18 -3.44
CA VAL A 67 13.93 -3.29 -3.34
C VAL A 67 14.57 -3.61 -4.68
N ILE A 68 13.93 -4.46 -5.49
CA ILE A 68 14.50 -4.87 -6.77
C ILE A 68 14.31 -3.81 -7.85
N GLY A 69 13.16 -3.12 -7.87
CA GLY A 69 12.88 -2.05 -8.83
C GLY A 69 12.71 -2.53 -10.27
#